data_AF-A0A010QQS0-F1
#
_entry.id   AF-A0A010QQS0-F1
#
_cell.length_a   1.000
_cell.length_b   1.000
_cell.length_c   1.000
_cell.angle_alpha   90.00
_cell.angle_beta   90.00
_cell.angle_gamma   90.00
#
_symmetry.space_group_name_H-M   'P 1'
#
loop_
_entity.id
_entity.type
_entity.pdbx_description
1 polymer ?
#
loop_
_entity_poly.entity_id
_entity_poly.type
_entity_poly.pdbx_seq_one_letter_code
_entity_poly.pdbx_strand_id
1 'polypeptide(L)' 'MFKTALDYYEDFLGSNTYLAGNHFSLGDVYVFIWMPYIKLLGLYEEVAARPNVEDLWKRVSSRSAWKSAVKDMPQ' A
#
# COMPACT_ATOMS: atom_id res chain seq x y z
N MET A 1 -13.11 9.96 -1.95
CA MET A 1 -12.62 9.34 -0.69
C MET A 1 -11.30 8.60 -0.90
N PHE A 2 -11.15 7.74 -1.92
CA PHE A 2 -9.88 7.04 -2.21
C PHE A 2 -8.66 7.97 -2.32
N LYS A 3 -8.68 8.96 -3.22
CA LYS A 3 -7.57 9.92 -3.39
C LYS A 3 -7.22 10.65 -2.08
N THR A 4 -8.24 11.17 -1.40
CA THR A 4 -8.09 11.86 -0.10
C THR A 4 -7.47 10.97 0.98
N ALA A 5 -7.78 9.68 1.01
CA ALA A 5 -7.16 8.74 1.95
C ALA A 5 -5.68 8.52 1.61
N LEU A 6 -5.36 8.42 0.31
CA LEU A 6 -3.96 8.32 -0.13
C LEU A 6 -3.19 9.61 0.15
N ASP A 7 -3.79 10.79 0.00
CA ASP A 7 -3.17 12.08 0.35
C ASP A 7 -2.82 12.12 1.85
N TYR A 8 -3.73 11.67 2.71
CA TYR A 8 -3.47 11.56 4.14
C TYR A 8 -2.32 10.59 4.44
N TYR A 9 -2.27 9.43 3.78
CA TYR A 9 -1.17 8.48 3.95
C TYR A 9 0.16 9.04 3.44
N GLU A 10 0.15 9.77 2.33
CA GLU A 10 1.35 10.38 1.76
C GLU A 10 1.99 11.37 2.73
N ASP A 11 1.18 12.26 3.31
CA ASP A 11 1.63 13.22 4.32
C ASP A 11 2.12 12.51 5.59
N PHE A 12 1.37 11.53 6.08
CA PHE A 12 1.70 10.80 7.30
C PHE A 12 3.01 10.00 7.15
N LEU A 13 3.22 9.35 6.01
CA LEU A 13 4.41 8.57 5.71
C LEU A 13 5.64 9.44 5.42
N GLY A 14 5.47 10.75 5.24
CA GLY A 14 6.58 11.70 5.19
C GLY A 14 7.39 11.76 6.50
N SER A 15 6.81 11.34 7.63
CA SER A 15 7.48 11.27 8.94
C SER A 15 7.46 9.88 9.58
N ASN A 16 6.80 8.90 8.97
CA ASN A 16 6.60 7.56 9.53
C ASN A 16 6.96 6.49 8.50
N THR A 17 7.60 5.40 8.96
CA THR A 17 8.00 4.32 8.04
C THR A 17 6.81 3.46 7.58
N TYR A 18 5.80 3.34 8.44
CA TYR A 18 4.60 2.50 8.28
C TYR A 18 3.37 3.26 8.80
N LEU A 19 2.17 2.76 8.50
CA LEU A 19 0.92 3.41 8.89
C LEU A 19 0.63 3.38 10.40
N ALA A 20 1.34 2.54 11.15
CA ALA A 20 1.31 2.51 12.62
C ALA A 20 2.57 3.13 13.26
N GLY A 21 3.29 3.99 12.53
CA GLY A 21 4.53 4.62 12.98
C GLY A 21 5.77 3.95 12.39
N ASN A 22 6.62 3.35 13.23
CA ASN A 22 7.94 2.86 12.80
C ASN A 22 8.06 1.34 12.69
N HIS A 23 6.96 0.61 12.88
CA HIS A 23 6.93 -0.85 12.76
C HIS A 23 5.81 -1.30 11.83
N PHE A 24 6.11 -2.33 11.03
CA PHE A 24 5.14 -2.99 10.18
C PHE A 24 4.04 -3.61 11.05
N SER A 25 2.80 -3.39 10.65
CA SER A 25 1.61 -3.78 11.43
C SER A 25 0.51 -4.34 10.54
N LEU A 26 -0.57 -4.79 11.18
CA LEU A 26 -1.78 -5.18 10.46
C LEU A 26 -2.41 -4.01 9.68
N GLY A 27 -2.15 -2.75 10.09
CA GLY A 27 -2.65 -1.57 9.38
C GLY A 27 -2.10 -1.47 7.95
N ASP A 28 -0.80 -1.76 7.76
CA ASP A 28 -0.17 -1.77 6.44
C ASP A 28 -0.76 -2.89 5.56
N VAL A 29 -0.93 -4.08 6.13
CA VAL A 29 -1.55 -5.22 5.42
C VAL A 29 -2.97 -4.88 4.97
N TYR A 30 -3.77 -4.31 5.88
CA TYR A 30 -5.16 -3.99 5.62
C TYR A 30 -5.34 -2.97 4.49
N VAL A 31 -4.48 -1.95 4.42
CA VAL A 31 -4.54 -0.97 3.33
C VAL A 31 -4.16 -1.62 1.99
N PHE A 32 -3.09 -2.43 1.98
CA PHE A 32 -2.58 -2.97 0.72
C PHE A 32 -3.27 -4.24 0.23
N ILE A 33 -4.11 -4.91 1.03
CA ILE A 33 -4.95 -6.05 0.55
C ILE A 33 -5.85 -5.67 -0.62
N TRP A 34 -6.15 -4.38 -0.77
CA TRP A 34 -6.92 -3.84 -1.88
C TRP A 34 -6.11 -3.63 -3.17
N MET A 35 -4.78 -3.77 -3.13
CA MET A 35 -3.91 -3.44 -4.26
C MET A 35 -4.20 -4.23 -5.55
N PRO A 36 -4.53 -5.54 -5.51
CA PRO A 36 -4.98 -6.25 -6.72
C PRO A 36 -6.20 -5.59 -7.38
N TYR A 37 -7.19 -5.17 -6.58
CA TYR A 37 -8.38 -4.49 -7.09
C TYR A 37 -8.07 -3.08 -7.61
N ILE A 38 -7.18 -2.35 -6.93
CA ILE A 38 -6.71 -1.03 -7.40
C ILE A 38 -6.08 -1.15 -8.80
N LYS A 39 -5.28 -2.20 -9.03
CA LYS A 39 -4.69 -2.49 -10.36
C LYS A 39 -5.75 -2.90 -11.38
N LEU A 40 -6.64 -3.82 -11.02
CA LEU A 40 -7.74 -4.27 -11.89
C LEU A 40 -8.64 -3.12 -12.36
N LEU A 41 -8.88 -2.15 -11.49
CA LEU A 41 -9.69 -0.95 -11.79
C LEU A 41 -8.92 0.15 -12.53
N GLY A 42 -7.63 -0.05 -12.85
CA GLY A 42 -6.82 0.95 -13.53
C GLY A 42 -6.47 2.18 -12.67
N LEU A 43 -6.50 2.03 -11.34
CA LEU A 43 -6.29 3.14 -10.38
C LEU A 43 -4.86 3.19 -9.84
N TYR A 44 -3.94 2.39 -10.36
CA TYR A 44 -2.57 2.33 -9.84
C TYR A 44 -1.82 3.65 -9.98
N GLU A 45 -2.15 4.48 -10.99
CA GLU A 45 -1.52 5.79 -11.17
C GLU A 45 -1.74 6.71 -9.96
N GLU A 46 -2.84 6.55 -9.22
CA GLU A 46 -3.07 7.30 -7.98
C GLU A 46 -2.10 6.88 -6.87
N VAL A 47 -1.71 5.61 -6.82
CA VAL A 47 -0.71 5.13 -5.86
C VAL A 47 0.68 5.60 -6.29
N ALA A 48 1.02 5.42 -7.56
CA ALA A 48 2.31 5.80 -8.11
C ALA A 48 2.59 7.31 -8.05
N ALA A 49 1.55 8.15 -8.07
CA ALA A 49 1.67 9.60 -7.92
C ALA A 49 2.07 10.07 -6.51
N ARG A 50 2.08 9.16 -5.53
CA ARG A 50 2.33 9.43 -4.11
C ARG A 50 3.55 8.63 -3.65
N PRO A 51 4.77 9.21 -3.70
CA PRO A 51 6.00 8.44 -3.56
C PRO A 51 6.15 7.75 -2.20
N ASN A 52 5.71 8.35 -1.09
CA ASN A 52 5.81 7.70 0.22
C ASN A 52 4.86 6.50 0.32
N VAL A 53 3.65 6.61 -0.24
CA VAL A 53 2.70 5.49 -0.35
C VAL A 53 3.24 4.39 -1.26
N GLU A 54 3.79 4.74 -2.43
CA GLU A 54 4.39 3.81 -3.38
C GLU A 54 5.58 3.07 -2.76
N ASP A 55 6.43 3.76 -2.00
CA ASP A 55 7.54 3.13 -1.30
C ASP A 55 7.08 2.21 -0.17
N LEU A 56 6.02 2.58 0.55
CA LEU A 56 5.40 1.66 1.49
C LEU A 56 4.85 0.42 0.78
N TRP A 57 4.19 0.57 -0.36
CA TRP A 57 3.69 -0.55 -1.17
C TRP A 57 4.84 -1.48 -1.59
N LYS A 58 5.97 -0.95 -2.06
CA LYS A 58 7.16 -1.75 -2.38
C LYS A 58 7.67 -2.52 -1.16
N ARG A 59 7.73 -1.86 0.01
CA ARG A 59 8.13 -2.53 1.27
C ARG A 59 7.20 -3.68 1.62
N VAL A 60 5.88 -3.46 1.59
CA VAL A 60 4.87 -4.49 1.91
C VAL A 60 4.89 -5.63 0.90
N SER A 61 4.88 -5.32 -0.40
CA SER A 61 4.81 -6.31 -1.49
C SER A 61 6.07 -7.17 -1.63
N SER A 62 7.23 -6.66 -1.18
CA SER A 62 8.48 -7.41 -1.22
C SER A 62 8.52 -8.60 -0.25
N ARG A 63 7.67 -8.60 0.79
CA ARG A 63 7.66 -9.59 1.88
C ARG A 63 7.26 -10.98 1.37
N SER A 64 7.95 -12.01 1.85
CA SER A 64 7.65 -13.42 1.49
C SER A 64 6.22 -13.82 1.84
N ALA A 65 5.74 -13.42 3.02
CA ALA A 65 4.36 -13.66 3.45
C ALA A 65 3.33 -13.02 2.51
N TRP A 66 3.60 -11.79 2.02
CA TRP A 66 2.73 -11.13 1.05
C TRP A 66 2.68 -11.89 -0.27
N LYS A 67 3.86 -12.20 -0.84
CA LYS A 67 3.97 -12.97 -2.08
C LYS A 67 3.27 -14.32 -2.00
N SER A 68 3.34 -14.99 -0.85
CA SER A 68 2.61 -16.23 -0.60
C SER A 68 1.09 -16.02 -0.54
N ALA A 69 0.61 -14.94 0.08
CA ALA A 69 -0.82 -14.66 0.24
C ALA A 69 -1.51 -14.30 -1.08
N VAL A 70 -0.81 -13.62 -1.99
CA VAL A 70 -1.37 -13.18 -3.28
C VAL A 70 -1.08 -14.16 -4.43
N LYS A 71 -0.37 -15.25 -4.18
CA LYS A 71 0.06 -16.22 -5.21
C LYS A 71 -1.11 -16.72 -6.06
N ASP A 72 -2.24 -16.97 -5.41
CA ASP A 72 -3.44 -17.55 -6.05
C ASP A 72 -4.53 -16.49 -6.31
N MET A 73 -4.24 -15.20 -6.06
CA MET A 73 -5.16 -14.10 -6.35
C MET A 73 -5.09 -13.70 -7.84
N PRO A 74 -6.23 -13.32 -8.46
CA PRO A 74 -6.24 -12.70 -9.78
C PRO A 74 -5.34 -11.46 -9.79
N GLN A 75 -4.50 -11.34 -10.83
CA GLN A 75 -3.57 -10.21 -11.01
C GLN A 75 -4.15 -9.16 -11.95
#